data_AF-T1JXL5-F1
#
_entry.id   AF-T1JXL5-F1
#
_cell.length_a   1.000
_cell.length_b   1.000
_cell.length_c   1.000
_cell.angle_alpha   90.00
_cell.angle_beta   90.00
_cell.angle_gamma   90.00
#
_symmetry.space_group_name_H-M   'P 1'
#
loop_
_entity.id
_entity.type
_entity.pdbx_description
1 polymer ?
#
loop_
_entity_poly.entity_id
_entity_poly.type
_entity_poly.pdbx_seq_one_letter_code
_entity_poly.pdbx_strand_id
1 'polypeptide(L)'
;MDSLETDDQFIIVNRSREHRISKKVIRKVPYFEKLLSHECLESKENKVELDFDEKALILFLKWVAFDYLLIEMKNVISLYNMIDYFGVDSNLIQDCATYFRDNFSISHLPVVISQVTPTSQCINSGALDAFICRHFLKIAKSKAWLNYPIETIEYICALDLVIHSEMQVFNAIMRWIDYEAESSKIHLERLLKLIRWCHLSRKDLSKIKENDCVKSSNFEPIFCTPVQCNGYCTLNRINQYYYVLIEELDGTDLQIKVLTKNFMPFIKRVIKLDESMPLNLLHNDHVCDIVFDSGRKMIRVDWNQNKYRLIGLEELKSHTFKIRKCIPEKKYDELYDLHVNLSRYYPQGSLLDLNGEFLLISTNSEKMFCCLSPSDARIERFYHGSHCEYLATVLDNKIYIMTSSHELFEFNIDSGKTQKFTRKGEAEFRDLFLISKPEQDKIMLIDKSKEIVDCFNVRTKEWSPFGIMVNNFTSTGNQRKLNKLLTFTSAFLPINTIRSCIKRERKPVE
;
A
#
# COMPACT_ATOMS: atom_id res chain seq x y z
N MET A 1 -44.05 -18.41 26.09
CA MET A 1 -43.89 -16.96 26.25
C MET A 1 -44.54 -16.64 27.58
N ASP A 2 -43.79 -16.83 28.67
CA ASP A 2 -44.28 -16.55 30.01
C ASP A 2 -43.86 -15.13 30.40
N SER A 3 -44.79 -14.39 30.97
CA SER A 3 -44.61 -13.01 31.42
C SER A 3 -43.57 -12.96 32.54
N LEU A 4 -42.34 -12.60 32.20
CA LEU A 4 -41.31 -12.23 33.19
C LEU A 4 -41.79 -11.00 33.97
N GLU A 5 -41.73 -11.07 35.30
CA GLU A 5 -41.98 -9.94 36.20
C GLU A 5 -41.07 -8.75 35.82
N THR A 6 -41.59 -7.53 35.95
CA THR A 6 -40.91 -6.29 35.53
C THR A 6 -39.56 -6.07 36.22
N ASP A 7 -39.36 -6.63 37.42
CA ASP A 7 -38.11 -6.53 38.17
C ASP A 7 -36.98 -7.43 37.65
N ASP A 8 -37.29 -8.40 36.78
CA ASP A 8 -36.29 -9.36 36.26
C ASP A 8 -35.72 -8.94 34.89
N GLN A 9 -36.18 -7.80 34.36
CA GLN A 9 -35.74 -7.24 33.09
C GLN A 9 -34.70 -6.13 33.29
N PHE A 10 -33.77 -6.06 32.35
CA PHE A 10 -32.80 -4.99 32.21
C PHE A 10 -32.99 -4.32 30.85
N ILE A 11 -32.98 -2.99 30.84
CA ILE A 11 -33.22 -2.17 29.65
C ILE A 11 -31.89 -1.64 29.14
N ILE A 12 -31.55 -1.97 27.90
CA ILE A 12 -30.42 -1.37 27.19
C ILE A 12 -30.99 -0.37 26.19
N VAL A 13 -30.73 0.91 26.41
CA VAL A 13 -31.06 1.96 25.45
C VAL A 13 -29.85 2.18 24.55
N ASN A 14 -29.99 1.83 23.27
CA ASN A 14 -28.95 2.05 22.28
C ASN A 14 -29.43 3.14 21.32
N ARG A 15 -28.82 4.33 21.40
CA ARG A 15 -29.24 5.52 20.65
C ARG A 15 -30.73 5.82 20.88
N SER A 16 -31.59 5.53 19.89
CA SER A 16 -33.03 5.78 19.94
C SER A 16 -33.88 4.52 20.17
N ARG A 17 -33.26 3.37 20.44
CA ARG A 17 -33.94 2.08 20.56
C ARG A 17 -33.75 1.46 21.93
N GLU A 18 -34.77 0.77 22.42
CA GLU A 18 -34.73 0.04 23.67
C GLU A 18 -34.71 -1.47 23.42
N HIS A 19 -33.82 -2.16 24.11
CA HIS A 19 -33.74 -3.62 24.12
C HIS A 19 -33.98 -4.13 25.54
N ARG A 20 -34.90 -5.08 25.68
CA ARG A 20 -35.21 -5.71 26.97
C ARG A 20 -34.63 -7.11 27.01
N ILE A 21 -33.88 -7.41 28.07
CA ILE A 21 -33.25 -8.71 28.27
C ILE A 21 -33.33 -9.10 29.75
N SER A 22 -33.44 -10.40 30.03
CA SER A 22 -33.44 -10.89 31.42
C SER A 22 -32.10 -10.59 32.10
N LYS A 23 -32.14 -10.10 33.34
CA LYS A 23 -30.96 -9.87 34.18
C LYS A 23 -30.08 -11.13 34.30
N LYS A 24 -30.71 -12.30 34.43
CA LYS A 24 -30.00 -13.60 34.52
C LYS A 24 -29.17 -13.89 33.27
N VAL A 25 -29.69 -13.56 32.09
CA VAL A 25 -29.04 -13.82 30.81
C VAL A 25 -27.89 -12.84 30.59
N ILE A 26 -28.13 -11.53 30.77
CA ILE A 26 -27.11 -10.51 30.50
C ILE A 26 -25.96 -10.53 31.52
N ARG A 27 -26.19 -11.00 32.76
CA ARG A 27 -25.14 -11.21 33.78
C ARG A 27 -24.07 -12.22 33.39
N LYS A 28 -24.26 -13.02 32.33
CA LYS A 28 -23.18 -13.84 31.76
C LYS A 28 -22.05 -12.99 31.15
N VAL A 29 -22.33 -11.73 30.82
CA VAL A 29 -21.37 -10.81 30.20
C VAL A 29 -20.65 -10.00 31.29
N PRO A 30 -19.30 -9.98 31.32
CA PRO A 30 -18.54 -9.40 32.43
C PRO A 30 -18.85 -7.92 32.73
N TYR A 31 -19.04 -7.09 31.70
CA TYR A 31 -19.46 -5.70 31.88
C TYR A 31 -20.77 -5.57 32.66
N PHE A 32 -21.80 -6.33 32.27
CA PHE A 32 -23.12 -6.25 32.91
C PHE A 32 -23.16 -6.96 34.26
N GLU A 33 -22.34 -8.00 34.46
CA GLU A 33 -22.14 -8.64 35.77
C GLU A 33 -21.61 -7.63 36.79
N LYS A 34 -20.56 -6.87 36.43
CA LYS A 34 -20.07 -5.76 37.26
C LYS A 34 -21.12 -4.69 37.45
N LEU A 35 -21.73 -4.19 36.36
CA LEU A 35 -22.72 -3.11 36.42
C LEU A 35 -23.89 -3.44 37.38
N LEU A 36 -24.43 -4.66 37.29
CA LEU A 36 -25.57 -5.11 38.09
C LEU A 36 -25.22 -5.56 39.51
N SER A 37 -23.93 -5.63 39.84
CA SER A 37 -23.44 -6.00 41.18
C SER A 37 -23.04 -4.79 42.02
N HIS A 38 -22.87 -3.61 41.41
CA HIS A 38 -22.55 -2.37 42.10
C HIS A 38 -23.82 -1.52 42.28
N GLU A 39 -23.97 -0.79 43.38
CA GLU A 39 -25.10 0.13 43.63
C GLU A 39 -25.03 1.45 42.82
N CYS A 40 -24.62 1.36 41.55
CA CYS A 40 -24.59 2.46 40.59
C CYS A 40 -26.01 2.90 40.19
N LEU A 41 -26.15 4.06 39.54
CA LEU A 41 -27.45 4.58 39.11
C LEU A 41 -28.11 3.64 38.10
N GLU A 42 -27.33 3.06 37.20
CA GLU A 42 -27.75 2.13 36.16
C GLU A 42 -28.32 0.83 36.73
N SER A 43 -27.81 0.36 37.87
CA SER A 43 -28.34 -0.83 38.55
C SER A 43 -29.61 -0.53 39.34
N LYS A 44 -29.74 0.69 39.87
CA LYS A 44 -30.97 1.17 40.54
C LYS A 44 -32.11 1.39 39.53
N GLU A 45 -31.79 1.92 38.36
CA GLU A 45 -32.76 2.17 37.29
C GLU A 45 -33.03 0.96 36.39
N ASN A 46 -32.26 -0.14 36.55
CA ASN A 46 -32.28 -1.30 35.66
C ASN A 46 -32.15 -0.93 34.19
N LYS A 47 -31.37 0.12 33.91
CA LYS A 47 -31.25 0.75 32.60
C LYS A 47 -29.81 1.17 32.37
N VAL A 48 -29.30 0.94 31.16
CA VAL A 48 -28.02 1.50 30.70
C VAL A 48 -28.19 2.11 29.32
N GLU A 49 -27.48 3.21 29.08
CA GLU A 49 -27.43 3.87 27.78
C GLU A 49 -26.09 3.55 27.10
N LEU A 50 -26.16 3.10 25.85
CA LEU A 50 -25.02 2.71 25.02
C LEU A 50 -25.11 3.37 23.64
N ASP A 51 -23.96 3.43 22.96
CA ASP A 51 -23.88 3.96 21.59
C ASP A 51 -23.05 3.03 20.69
N PHE A 52 -23.69 1.94 20.28
CA PHE A 52 -23.12 0.96 19.36
C PHE A 52 -23.87 0.89 18.04
N ASP A 53 -23.24 0.27 17.04
CA ASP A 53 -23.97 -0.18 15.85
C ASP A 53 -25.12 -1.11 16.25
N GLU A 54 -26.32 -0.72 15.84
CA GLU A 54 -27.56 -1.36 16.22
C GLU A 54 -27.64 -2.82 15.75
N LYS A 55 -27.12 -3.12 14.56
CA LYS A 55 -27.14 -4.49 14.02
C LYS A 55 -26.17 -5.37 14.78
N ALA A 56 -24.98 -4.86 15.10
CA ALA A 56 -24.00 -5.57 15.92
C ALA A 56 -24.57 -5.84 17.33
N LEU A 57 -25.26 -4.87 17.94
CA LEU A 57 -25.84 -5.04 19.27
C LEU A 57 -26.92 -6.11 19.28
N ILE A 58 -27.82 -6.10 18.30
CA ILE A 58 -28.85 -7.14 18.18
C ILE A 58 -28.22 -8.53 18.02
N LEU A 59 -27.14 -8.65 17.23
CA LEU A 59 -26.43 -9.92 17.05
C LEU A 59 -25.76 -10.38 18.34
N PHE A 60 -25.11 -9.46 19.05
CA PHE A 60 -24.51 -9.74 20.35
C PHE A 60 -25.54 -10.22 21.37
N LEU A 61 -26.68 -9.51 21.51
CA LEU A 61 -27.73 -9.90 22.45
C LEU A 61 -28.37 -11.25 22.10
N LYS A 62 -28.53 -11.56 20.81
CA LYS A 62 -28.95 -12.89 20.37
C LYS A 62 -27.93 -13.97 20.75
N TRP A 63 -26.64 -13.68 20.58
CA TRP A 63 -25.60 -14.61 21.00
C TRP A 63 -25.65 -14.87 22.51
N VAL A 64 -25.78 -13.85 23.36
CA VAL A 64 -25.90 -14.03 24.81
C VAL A 64 -27.13 -14.87 25.20
N ALA A 65 -28.23 -14.75 24.44
CA ALA A 65 -29.47 -15.46 24.71
C ALA A 65 -29.49 -16.91 24.20
N PHE A 66 -28.83 -17.19 23.06
CA PHE A 66 -28.96 -18.46 22.33
C PHE A 66 -27.63 -19.22 22.16
N ASP A 67 -26.52 -18.70 22.67
CA ASP A 67 -25.17 -19.25 22.55
C ASP A 67 -24.74 -19.51 21.07
N TYR A 68 -25.31 -18.75 20.12
CA TYR A 68 -25.04 -18.85 18.68
C TYR A 68 -24.83 -17.48 18.04
N LEU A 69 -23.78 -17.36 17.23
CA LEU A 69 -23.39 -16.13 16.55
C LEU A 69 -22.88 -16.44 15.13
N LEU A 70 -23.31 -15.65 14.16
CA LEU A 70 -22.78 -15.66 12.80
C LEU A 70 -21.98 -14.38 12.55
N ILE A 71 -20.68 -14.52 12.37
CA ILE A 71 -19.77 -13.42 12.04
C ILE A 71 -19.82 -13.18 10.53
N GLU A 72 -20.07 -11.93 10.13
CA GLU A 72 -20.12 -11.52 8.73
C GLU A 72 -19.30 -10.24 8.52
N MET A 73 -18.79 -10.00 7.31
CA MET A 73 -18.03 -8.77 7.02
C MET A 73 -18.79 -7.48 7.34
N LYS A 74 -20.13 -7.50 7.30
CA LYS A 74 -21.00 -6.35 7.60
C LYS A 74 -21.09 -5.97 9.08
N ASN A 75 -20.62 -6.83 9.98
CA ASN A 75 -20.72 -6.62 11.42
C ASN A 75 -19.42 -6.93 12.16
N VAL A 76 -18.43 -7.59 11.55
CA VAL A 76 -17.25 -8.14 12.23
C VAL A 76 -16.45 -7.10 13.01
N ILE A 77 -16.28 -5.88 12.51
CA ILE A 77 -15.49 -4.84 13.19
C ILE A 77 -16.29 -4.25 14.36
N SER A 78 -17.55 -3.90 14.11
CA SER A 78 -18.45 -3.39 15.16
C SER A 78 -18.65 -4.41 16.28
N LEU A 79 -18.78 -5.69 15.92
CA LEU A 79 -18.92 -6.81 16.85
C LEU A 79 -17.63 -7.02 17.65
N TYR A 80 -16.46 -7.00 17.00
CA TYR A 80 -15.18 -7.05 17.70
C TYR A 80 -15.09 -5.95 18.76
N ASN A 81 -15.34 -4.70 18.38
CA ASN A 81 -15.22 -3.55 19.28
C ASN A 81 -16.17 -3.68 20.48
N MET A 82 -17.36 -4.24 20.25
CA MET A 82 -18.36 -4.47 21.29
C MET A 82 -17.94 -5.59 22.26
N ILE A 83 -17.43 -6.71 21.75
CA ILE A 83 -16.94 -7.83 22.55
C ILE A 83 -15.78 -7.37 23.43
N ASP A 84 -14.83 -6.62 22.86
CA ASP A 84 -13.71 -6.02 23.57
C ASP A 84 -14.20 -5.07 24.68
N TYR A 85 -15.10 -4.14 24.34
CA TYR A 85 -15.68 -3.20 25.31
C TYR A 85 -16.38 -3.91 26.47
N PHE A 86 -17.14 -4.97 26.19
CA PHE A 86 -17.85 -5.72 27.22
C PHE A 86 -16.98 -6.69 28.02
N GLY A 87 -15.70 -6.83 27.67
CA GLY A 87 -14.73 -7.70 28.33
C GLY A 87 -15.07 -9.19 28.19
N VAL A 88 -15.71 -9.57 27.08
CA VAL A 88 -16.08 -10.96 26.78
C VAL A 88 -14.83 -11.78 26.38
N ASP A 89 -14.87 -13.10 26.57
CA ASP A 89 -13.73 -14.02 26.34
C ASP A 89 -12.96 -13.76 25.04
N SER A 90 -11.63 -13.81 25.17
CA SER A 90 -10.60 -13.69 24.14
C SER A 90 -10.81 -14.56 22.89
N ASN A 91 -11.45 -15.73 23.02
CA ASN A 91 -11.65 -16.63 21.87
C ASN A 91 -12.52 -16.00 20.78
N LEU A 92 -13.63 -15.35 21.14
CA LEU A 92 -14.54 -14.74 20.16
C LEU A 92 -13.93 -13.50 19.49
N ILE A 93 -13.11 -12.75 20.23
CA ILE A 93 -12.30 -11.64 19.70
C ILE A 93 -11.34 -12.18 18.63
N GLN A 94 -10.66 -13.29 18.92
CA GLN A 94 -9.73 -13.92 17.99
C GLN A 94 -10.44 -14.47 16.74
N ASP A 95 -11.64 -15.02 16.90
CA ASP A 95 -12.47 -15.49 15.77
C ASP A 95 -12.85 -14.32 14.85
N CYS A 96 -13.26 -13.18 15.41
CA CYS A 96 -13.56 -11.98 14.64
C CYS A 96 -12.33 -11.47 13.86
N ALA A 97 -11.18 -11.39 14.53
CA ALA A 97 -9.92 -10.94 13.90
C ALA A 97 -9.43 -11.90 12.81
N THR A 98 -9.54 -13.20 13.04
CA THR A 98 -9.14 -14.24 12.08
C THR A 98 -10.06 -14.22 10.87
N TYR A 99 -11.38 -14.21 11.10
CA TYR A 99 -12.38 -14.11 10.03
C TYR A 99 -12.17 -12.88 9.16
N PHE A 100 -12.00 -11.69 9.76
CA PHE A 100 -11.74 -10.47 9.01
C PHE A 100 -10.48 -10.60 8.14
N ARG A 101 -9.36 -11.05 8.73
CA ARG A 101 -8.07 -11.17 8.04
C ARG A 101 -8.11 -12.13 6.85
N ASP A 102 -8.78 -13.27 7.01
CA ASP A 102 -8.76 -14.34 6.02
C ASP A 102 -9.73 -14.11 4.85
N ASN A 103 -10.76 -13.29 5.08
CA ASN A 103 -11.86 -13.02 4.15
C ASN A 103 -11.88 -11.60 3.57
N PHE A 104 -11.09 -10.66 4.13
CA PHE A 104 -11.02 -9.30 3.61
C PHE A 104 -10.65 -9.28 2.12
N SER A 105 -11.32 -8.42 1.38
CA SER A 105 -11.06 -8.13 -0.03
C SER A 105 -11.55 -6.73 -0.33
N ILE A 106 -11.15 -6.18 -1.47
CA ILE A 106 -11.54 -4.81 -1.84
C ILE A 106 -13.05 -4.67 -2.03
N SER A 107 -13.79 -5.73 -2.37
CA SER A 107 -15.25 -5.64 -2.47
C SER A 107 -15.91 -5.31 -1.13
N HIS A 108 -15.22 -5.56 -0.02
CA HIS A 108 -15.70 -5.24 1.32
C HIS A 108 -15.39 -3.80 1.75
N LEU A 109 -14.61 -3.01 0.99
CA LEU A 109 -14.22 -1.66 1.39
C LEU A 109 -15.39 -0.75 1.80
N PRO A 110 -16.53 -0.68 1.07
CA PRO A 110 -17.65 0.19 1.49
C PRO A 110 -18.18 -0.15 2.89
N VAL A 111 -18.25 -1.44 3.18
CA VAL A 111 -18.74 -2.00 4.44
C VAL A 111 -17.71 -1.86 5.55
N VAL A 112 -16.43 -2.00 5.23
CA VAL A 112 -15.33 -1.87 6.21
C VAL A 112 -15.14 -0.40 6.60
N ILE A 113 -15.05 0.51 5.62
CA ILE A 113 -14.86 1.95 5.85
C ILE A 113 -15.94 2.52 6.78
N SER A 114 -17.20 2.08 6.62
CA SER A 114 -18.31 2.52 7.47
C SER A 114 -18.29 1.96 8.90
N GLN A 115 -17.56 0.86 9.15
CA GLN A 115 -17.42 0.27 10.48
C GLN A 115 -16.16 0.74 11.22
N VAL A 116 -15.10 1.13 10.51
CA VAL A 116 -13.84 1.54 11.15
C VAL A 116 -14.01 2.86 11.86
N THR A 117 -13.67 2.86 13.15
CA THR A 117 -13.60 4.05 13.99
C THR A 117 -12.15 4.29 14.45
N PRO A 118 -11.82 5.50 14.94
CA PRO A 118 -10.50 5.76 15.51
C PRO A 118 -10.10 4.84 16.67
N THR A 119 -11.08 4.24 17.36
CA THR A 119 -10.89 3.32 18.49
C THR A 119 -10.95 1.84 18.08
N SER A 120 -11.17 1.53 16.80
CA SER A 120 -11.28 0.16 16.33
C SER A 120 -9.96 -0.61 16.47
N GLN A 121 -10.01 -1.74 17.15
CA GLN A 121 -8.83 -2.56 17.42
C GLN A 121 -8.65 -3.71 16.42
N CYS A 122 -9.75 -4.22 15.83
CA CYS A 122 -9.69 -5.25 14.77
C CYS A 122 -8.87 -4.76 13.56
N ILE A 123 -9.12 -3.51 13.17
CA ILE A 123 -8.35 -2.76 12.19
C ILE A 123 -8.47 -1.28 12.52
N ASN A 124 -7.33 -0.58 12.63
CA ASN A 124 -7.34 0.87 12.80
C ASN A 124 -7.45 1.58 11.44
N SER A 125 -7.95 2.82 11.45
CA SER A 125 -8.13 3.64 10.25
C SER A 125 -6.81 3.88 9.50
N GLY A 126 -5.70 4.10 10.22
CA GLY A 126 -4.39 4.31 9.60
C GLY A 126 -3.92 3.13 8.75
N ALA A 127 -4.13 1.90 9.22
CA ALA A 127 -3.79 0.68 8.49
C ALA A 127 -4.68 0.49 7.25
N LEU A 128 -5.98 0.78 7.38
CA LEU A 128 -6.93 0.74 6.26
C LEU A 128 -6.56 1.78 5.19
N ASP A 129 -6.32 3.02 5.60
CA ASP A 129 -5.95 4.12 4.71
C ASP A 129 -4.63 3.85 4.02
N ALA A 130 -3.63 3.33 4.74
CA ALA A 130 -2.34 2.97 4.17
C ALA A 130 -2.48 1.87 3.10
N PHE A 131 -3.32 0.86 3.35
CA PHE A 131 -3.62 -0.18 2.36
C PHE A 131 -4.29 0.41 1.12
N ILE A 132 -5.32 1.23 1.30
CA ILE A 132 -6.03 1.90 0.20
C ILE A 132 -5.07 2.77 -0.61
N CYS A 133 -4.27 3.61 0.06
CA CYS A 133 -3.33 4.51 -0.59
C CYS A 133 -2.30 3.75 -1.42
N ARG A 134 -1.71 2.68 -0.87
CA ARG A 134 -0.70 1.87 -1.54
C ARG A 134 -1.25 1.16 -2.76
N HIS A 135 -2.45 0.60 -2.65
CA HIS A 135 -3.05 -0.22 -3.70
C HIS A 135 -4.09 0.53 -4.52
N PHE A 136 -4.12 1.86 -4.45
CA PHE A 136 -5.13 2.69 -5.10
C PHE A 136 -5.29 2.37 -6.58
N LEU A 137 -4.20 2.30 -7.35
CA LEU A 137 -4.27 2.01 -8.78
C LEU A 137 -4.85 0.62 -9.08
N LYS A 138 -4.50 -0.39 -8.26
CA LYS A 138 -5.06 -1.75 -8.32
C LYS A 138 -6.56 -1.75 -8.03
N ILE A 139 -6.96 -1.04 -6.96
CA ILE A 139 -8.36 -0.88 -6.57
C ILE A 139 -9.13 -0.16 -7.68
N ALA A 140 -8.65 0.98 -8.15
CA ALA A 140 -9.27 1.83 -9.17
C ALA A 140 -9.39 1.17 -10.55
N LYS A 141 -8.56 0.17 -10.86
CA LYS A 141 -8.68 -0.67 -12.08
C LYS A 141 -9.63 -1.87 -11.91
N SER A 142 -9.99 -2.23 -10.68
CA SER A 142 -10.80 -3.41 -10.39
C SER A 142 -12.26 -3.27 -10.87
N LYS A 143 -12.99 -4.39 -10.91
CA LYS A 143 -14.45 -4.37 -11.11
C LYS A 143 -15.21 -3.88 -9.87
N ALA A 144 -14.64 -4.07 -8.68
CA ALA A 144 -15.27 -3.65 -7.43
C ALA A 144 -15.42 -2.13 -7.38
N TRP A 145 -14.40 -1.40 -7.82
CA TRP A 145 -14.42 0.07 -7.93
C TRP A 145 -15.66 0.61 -8.62
N LEU A 146 -16.05 -0.01 -9.73
CA LEU A 146 -17.20 0.41 -10.55
C LEU A 146 -18.55 0.32 -9.81
N ASN A 147 -18.62 -0.49 -8.75
CA ASN A 147 -19.84 -0.74 -7.98
C ASN A 147 -19.78 -0.12 -6.57
N TYR A 148 -18.75 0.69 -6.28
CA TYR A 148 -18.68 1.36 -4.98
C TYR A 148 -19.68 2.51 -4.91
N PRO A 149 -20.31 2.71 -3.74
CA PRO A 149 -21.13 3.88 -3.51
C PRO A 149 -20.27 5.14 -3.48
N ILE A 150 -20.87 6.29 -3.77
CA ILE A 150 -20.18 7.57 -3.91
C ILE A 150 -19.34 7.92 -2.66
N GLU A 151 -19.84 7.63 -1.46
CA GLU A 151 -19.15 7.91 -0.20
C GLU A 151 -17.81 7.17 -0.11
N THR A 152 -17.74 5.96 -0.68
CA THR A 152 -16.50 5.17 -0.73
C THR A 152 -15.51 5.75 -1.74
N ILE A 153 -15.98 6.17 -2.92
CA ILE A 153 -15.13 6.82 -3.93
C ILE A 153 -14.55 8.11 -3.36
N GLU A 154 -15.37 8.92 -2.69
CA GLU A 154 -14.96 10.17 -2.09
C GLU A 154 -13.95 9.96 -0.97
N TYR A 155 -14.22 9.00 -0.08
CA TYR A 155 -13.32 8.61 0.98
C TYR A 155 -11.94 8.28 0.39
N ILE A 156 -11.89 7.35 -0.58
CA ILE A 156 -10.63 6.91 -1.19
C ILE A 156 -9.92 8.08 -1.88
N CYS A 157 -10.63 8.84 -2.73
CA CYS A 157 -10.04 9.95 -3.49
C CYS A 157 -9.60 11.13 -2.62
N ALA A 158 -10.07 11.24 -1.37
CA ALA A 158 -9.62 12.25 -0.42
C ALA A 158 -8.26 11.92 0.23
N LEU A 159 -7.90 10.63 0.33
CA LEU A 159 -6.67 10.16 1.01
C LEU A 159 -5.38 10.64 0.33
N ASP A 160 -4.23 10.41 0.97
CA ASP A 160 -2.89 10.69 0.43
C ASP A 160 -2.39 9.55 -0.47
N LEU A 161 -3.12 9.29 -1.55
CA LEU A 161 -2.90 8.19 -2.49
C LEU A 161 -1.47 8.11 -3.03
N VAL A 162 -0.94 6.89 -3.17
CA VAL A 162 0.38 6.63 -3.74
C VAL A 162 0.29 6.61 -5.26
N ILE A 163 0.67 7.71 -5.90
CA ILE A 163 0.51 7.96 -7.34
C ILE A 163 1.72 8.68 -7.93
N HIS A 164 1.92 8.55 -9.24
CA HIS A 164 2.94 9.28 -10.01
C HIS A 164 2.40 10.60 -10.59
N SER A 165 1.09 10.71 -10.80
CA SER A 165 0.43 11.93 -11.27
C SER A 165 -1.02 11.99 -10.81
N GLU A 166 -1.52 13.18 -10.49
CA GLU A 166 -2.95 13.43 -10.21
C GLU A 166 -3.86 13.07 -11.41
N MET A 167 -3.30 12.96 -12.62
CA MET A 167 -4.01 12.40 -13.78
C MET A 167 -4.54 10.98 -13.50
N GLN A 168 -3.85 10.19 -12.67
CA GLN A 168 -4.30 8.86 -12.30
C GLN A 168 -5.57 8.89 -11.43
N VAL A 169 -5.73 9.90 -10.58
CA VAL A 169 -6.94 10.12 -9.77
C VAL A 169 -8.09 10.58 -10.67
N PHE A 170 -7.82 11.51 -11.59
CA PHE A 170 -8.80 11.93 -12.60
C PHE A 170 -9.32 10.74 -13.41
N ASN A 171 -8.42 9.92 -13.96
CA ASN A 171 -8.80 8.74 -14.75
C ASN A 171 -9.61 7.72 -13.93
N ALA A 172 -9.30 7.54 -12.65
CA ALA A 172 -10.05 6.66 -11.76
C ALA A 172 -11.48 7.17 -11.51
N ILE A 173 -11.65 8.48 -11.30
CA ILE A 173 -12.96 9.14 -11.15
C ILE A 173 -13.76 9.00 -12.44
N MET A 174 -13.17 9.33 -13.59
CA MET A 174 -13.85 9.23 -14.88
C MET A 174 -14.28 7.81 -15.18
N ARG A 175 -13.44 6.80 -14.88
CA ARG A 175 -13.80 5.40 -15.02
C ARG A 175 -15.03 5.00 -14.19
N TRP A 176 -15.24 5.61 -13.02
CA TRP A 176 -16.43 5.37 -12.21
C TRP A 176 -17.66 6.10 -12.77
N ILE A 177 -17.50 7.38 -13.14
CA ILE A 177 -18.55 8.22 -13.74
C ILE A 177 -19.05 7.64 -15.07
N ASP A 178 -18.14 7.14 -15.92
CA ASP A 178 -18.48 6.60 -17.24
C ASP A 178 -19.18 5.23 -17.15
N TYR A 179 -19.07 4.54 -16.01
CA TYR A 179 -19.72 3.24 -15.79
C TYR A 179 -21.18 3.38 -15.38
N GLU A 180 -21.48 4.27 -14.44
CA GLU A 180 -22.86 4.56 -14.03
C GLU A 180 -23.44 5.71 -14.87
N ALA A 181 -24.30 5.37 -15.84
CA ALA A 181 -25.00 6.36 -16.68
C ALA A 181 -25.75 7.42 -15.84
N GLU A 182 -25.91 8.62 -16.43
CA GLU A 182 -26.63 9.85 -16.03
C GLU A 182 -26.69 10.26 -14.55
N SER A 183 -27.05 9.37 -13.63
CA SER A 183 -27.12 9.59 -12.19
C SER A 183 -25.78 10.01 -11.55
N SER A 184 -24.67 9.39 -11.98
CA SER A 184 -23.36 9.65 -11.35
C SER A 184 -22.72 10.95 -11.83
N LYS A 185 -23.19 11.51 -12.95
CA LYS A 185 -22.78 12.85 -13.42
C LYS A 185 -23.15 13.96 -12.42
N ILE A 186 -24.19 13.76 -11.61
CA ILE A 186 -24.56 14.70 -10.53
C ILE A 186 -23.43 14.84 -9.51
N HIS A 187 -22.63 13.79 -9.31
CA HIS A 187 -21.51 13.78 -8.37
C HIS A 187 -20.19 14.24 -8.99
N LEU A 188 -20.12 14.50 -10.30
CA LEU A 188 -18.89 14.83 -11.01
C LEU A 188 -18.18 16.04 -10.37
N GLU A 189 -18.89 17.14 -10.16
CA GLU A 189 -18.30 18.36 -9.57
C GLU A 189 -17.72 18.08 -8.17
N ARG A 190 -18.42 17.28 -7.37
CA ARG A 190 -17.98 16.89 -6.02
C ARG A 190 -16.71 16.03 -6.07
N LEU A 191 -16.61 15.12 -7.02
CA LEU A 191 -15.42 14.28 -7.22
C LEU A 191 -14.23 15.05 -7.81
N LEU A 192 -14.47 15.96 -8.76
CA LEU A 192 -13.41 16.78 -9.36
C LEU A 192 -12.72 17.70 -8.33
N LYS A 193 -13.41 18.07 -7.25
CA LYS A 193 -12.82 18.81 -6.09
C LYS A 193 -11.79 17.99 -5.31
N LEU A 194 -11.76 16.66 -5.45
CA LEU A 194 -10.81 15.78 -4.76
C LEU A 194 -9.46 15.66 -5.48
N ILE A 195 -9.37 16.17 -6.71
CA ILE A 195 -8.15 16.21 -7.51
C ILE A 195 -7.30 17.40 -7.07
N ARG A 196 -5.99 17.18 -6.86
CA ARG A 196 -5.06 18.26 -6.47
C ARG A 196 -4.54 18.97 -7.72
N TRP A 197 -5.39 19.79 -8.34
CA TRP A 197 -5.15 20.43 -9.65
C TRP A 197 -3.83 21.22 -9.75
N CYS A 198 -3.36 21.78 -8.64
CA CYS A 198 -2.07 22.49 -8.54
C CYS A 198 -0.83 21.61 -8.78
N HIS A 199 -0.99 20.28 -8.81
CA HIS A 199 0.09 19.32 -9.04
C HIS A 199 0.03 18.63 -10.41
N LEU A 200 -0.94 18.99 -11.25
CA LEU A 200 -1.01 18.50 -12.63
C LEU A 200 -0.02 19.24 -13.54
N SER A 201 0.57 18.50 -14.49
CA SER A 201 1.40 19.13 -15.52
C SER A 201 0.54 19.90 -16.52
N ARG A 202 1.13 20.84 -17.27
CA ARG A 202 0.42 21.57 -18.34
C ARG A 202 -0.19 20.62 -19.38
N LYS A 203 0.51 19.52 -19.70
CA LYS A 203 0.06 18.48 -20.61
C LYS A 203 -1.14 17.69 -20.06
N ASP A 204 -1.16 17.46 -18.76
CA ASP A 204 -2.27 16.78 -18.10
C ASP A 204 -3.52 17.68 -18.07
N LEU A 205 -3.34 18.96 -17.74
CA LEU A 205 -4.42 19.94 -17.75
C LEU A 205 -5.06 20.10 -19.13
N SER A 206 -4.27 20.13 -20.21
CA SER A 206 -4.82 20.23 -21.57
C SER A 206 -5.67 19.01 -21.92
N LYS A 207 -5.19 17.80 -21.60
CA LYS A 207 -5.93 16.55 -21.81
C LYS A 207 -7.25 16.52 -21.03
N ILE A 208 -7.25 16.97 -19.78
CA ILE A 208 -8.47 16.99 -18.95
C ILE A 208 -9.50 17.97 -19.52
N LYS A 209 -9.08 19.13 -20.03
CA LYS A 209 -9.98 20.10 -20.68
C LYS A 209 -10.63 19.55 -21.96
N GLU A 210 -10.02 18.56 -22.60
CA GLU A 210 -10.57 17.90 -23.78
C GLU A 210 -11.67 16.88 -23.44
N ASN A 211 -11.81 16.47 -22.17
CA ASN A 211 -12.82 15.50 -21.75
C ASN A 211 -14.25 16.09 -21.78
N ASP A 212 -15.19 15.36 -22.37
CA ASP A 212 -16.55 15.84 -22.64
C ASP A 212 -17.39 16.05 -21.36
N CYS A 213 -17.19 15.22 -20.35
CA CYS A 213 -17.86 15.38 -19.05
C CYS A 213 -17.38 16.65 -18.35
N VAL A 214 -16.08 16.95 -18.42
CA VAL A 214 -15.52 18.18 -17.84
C VAL A 214 -16.02 19.41 -18.59
N LYS A 215 -16.00 19.40 -19.94
CA LYS A 215 -16.52 20.50 -20.77
C LYS A 215 -17.98 20.85 -20.48
N SER A 216 -18.82 19.85 -20.23
CA SER A 216 -20.25 20.05 -19.98
C SER A 216 -20.58 20.47 -18.53
N SER A 217 -19.66 20.27 -17.59
CA SER A 217 -19.88 20.51 -16.16
C SER A 217 -19.71 21.97 -15.69
N ASN A 218 -19.27 22.89 -16.56
CA ASN A 218 -18.86 24.27 -16.19
C ASN A 218 -17.89 24.33 -14.99
N PHE A 219 -17.20 23.24 -14.67
CA PHE A 219 -16.33 23.15 -13.50
C PHE A 219 -15.09 24.01 -13.67
N GLU A 220 -14.86 24.92 -12.72
CA GLU A 220 -13.63 25.70 -12.65
C GLU A 220 -12.66 25.09 -11.63
N PRO A 221 -11.50 24.57 -12.06
CA PRO A 221 -10.53 24.00 -11.15
C PRO A 221 -9.93 25.08 -10.25
N ILE A 222 -9.93 24.81 -8.94
CA ILE A 222 -9.27 25.67 -7.96
C ILE A 222 -7.77 25.36 -7.99
N PHE A 223 -6.99 26.30 -8.51
CA PHE A 223 -5.54 26.25 -8.43
C PHE A 223 -5.08 26.94 -7.13
N CYS A 224 -4.40 26.20 -6.26
CA CYS A 224 -3.71 26.82 -5.14
C CYS A 224 -2.58 27.72 -5.69
N THR A 225 -2.71 29.05 -5.56
CA THR A 225 -1.56 29.95 -5.81
C THR A 225 -0.61 29.91 -4.60
N PRO A 226 0.71 30.07 -4.79
CA PRO A 226 1.67 30.10 -3.68
C PRO A 226 1.39 31.21 -2.65
N VAL A 227 0.68 32.28 -3.04
CA VAL A 227 0.47 33.50 -2.24
C VAL A 227 -0.85 33.50 -1.46
N GLN A 228 -1.89 32.79 -1.93
CA GLN A 228 -3.20 32.73 -1.24
C GLN A 228 -3.42 31.40 -0.52
N CYS A 229 -2.40 30.54 -0.46
CA CYS A 229 -2.51 29.31 0.28
C CYS A 229 -2.31 29.56 1.78
N ASN A 230 -3.40 29.61 2.55
CA ASN A 230 -3.41 29.68 4.02
C ASN A 230 -2.85 28.38 4.69
N GLY A 231 -1.81 27.75 4.13
CA GLY A 231 -1.26 26.49 4.64
C GLY A 231 -2.13 25.25 4.36
N TYR A 232 -3.25 25.39 3.65
CA TYR A 232 -4.18 24.31 3.27
C TYR A 232 -3.85 23.64 1.92
N CYS A 233 -2.70 23.91 1.29
CA CYS A 233 -2.30 23.16 0.09
C CYS A 233 -2.17 21.72 0.55
N THR A 234 -3.11 20.88 0.13
CA THR A 234 -3.07 19.46 0.40
C THR A 234 -1.73 18.95 -0.10
N LEU A 235 -1.14 18.04 0.68
CA LEU A 235 0.17 17.47 0.39
C LEU A 235 0.32 17.13 -1.10
N ASN A 236 1.48 17.35 -1.70
CA ASN A 236 1.67 16.84 -3.05
C ASN A 236 1.79 15.30 -2.99
N ARG A 237 0.73 14.58 -3.39
CA ARG A 237 0.69 13.09 -3.39
C ARG A 237 1.83 12.48 -4.20
N ILE A 238 2.31 13.19 -5.22
CA ILE A 238 3.40 12.79 -6.11
C ILE A 238 4.75 12.77 -5.37
N ASN A 239 4.90 13.54 -4.29
CA ASN A 239 6.13 13.60 -3.50
C ASN A 239 6.31 12.39 -2.56
N GLN A 240 5.61 11.28 -2.78
CA GLN A 240 5.77 10.03 -2.03
C GLN A 240 6.79 9.07 -2.64
N TYR A 241 7.31 9.39 -3.82
CA TYR A 241 8.35 8.60 -4.50
C TYR A 241 9.74 9.02 -4.03
N TYR A 242 10.47 8.09 -3.41
CA TYR A 242 11.79 8.33 -2.82
C TYR A 242 12.82 7.31 -3.29
N TYR A 243 14.09 7.67 -3.16
CA TYR A 243 15.18 6.71 -3.28
C TYR A 243 15.59 6.22 -1.90
N VAL A 244 15.82 4.93 -1.80
CA VAL A 244 16.17 4.24 -0.55
C VAL A 244 17.51 3.54 -0.75
N LEU A 245 18.46 3.93 0.10
CA LEU A 245 19.75 3.28 0.24
C LEU A 245 19.72 2.40 1.49
N ILE A 246 20.13 1.14 1.36
CA ILE A 246 20.20 0.21 2.49
C ILE A 246 21.61 -0.35 2.57
N GLU A 247 22.24 -0.18 3.72
CA GLU A 247 23.61 -0.59 3.98
C GLU A 247 23.64 -1.61 5.13
N GLU A 248 24.43 -2.65 4.96
CA GLU A 248 24.78 -3.60 6.02
C GLU A 248 25.78 -2.93 6.97
N LEU A 249 25.45 -2.93 8.26
CA LEU A 249 26.37 -2.62 9.35
C LEU A 249 26.99 -3.91 9.90
N ASP A 250 27.87 -3.78 10.89
CA ASP A 250 28.38 -4.94 11.61
C ASP A 250 27.23 -5.69 12.30
N GLY A 251 27.15 -7.01 12.06
CA GLY A 251 26.07 -7.86 12.58
C GLY A 251 24.87 -7.93 11.63
N THR A 252 23.67 -7.75 12.18
CA THR A 252 22.38 -7.80 11.45
C THR A 252 21.67 -6.45 11.41
N ASP A 253 22.35 -5.36 11.76
CA ASP A 253 21.73 -4.04 11.73
C ASP A 253 21.87 -3.46 10.32
N LEU A 254 20.82 -2.76 9.87
CA LEU A 254 20.81 -2.07 8.59
C LEU A 254 20.77 -0.57 8.79
N GLN A 255 21.56 0.18 8.03
CA GLN A 255 21.39 1.62 7.91
C GLN A 255 20.55 1.92 6.67
N ILE A 256 19.38 2.52 6.88
CA ILE A 256 18.51 2.97 5.80
C ILE A 256 18.59 4.49 5.69
N LYS A 257 18.91 4.97 4.47
CA LYS A 257 18.85 6.38 4.11
C LYS A 257 17.75 6.61 3.09
N VAL A 258 16.92 7.61 3.32
CA VAL A 258 15.89 8.03 2.36
C VAL A 258 16.31 9.35 1.74
N LEU A 259 16.31 9.38 0.42
CA LEU A 259 16.70 10.52 -0.39
C LEU A 259 15.48 11.04 -1.15
N THR A 260 15.38 12.36 -1.26
CA THR A 260 14.39 13.02 -2.13
C THR A 260 14.63 12.71 -3.61
N LYS A 261 13.71 13.11 -4.47
CA LYS A 261 13.87 13.06 -5.94
C LYS A 261 15.14 13.74 -6.46
N ASN A 262 15.73 14.68 -5.71
CA ASN A 262 16.99 15.35 -6.08
C ASN A 262 18.20 14.71 -5.38
N PHE A 263 18.07 13.48 -4.89
CA PHE A 263 19.07 12.75 -4.11
C PHE A 263 19.52 13.44 -2.81
N MET A 264 18.78 14.43 -2.32
CA MET A 264 19.07 15.03 -1.02
C MET A 264 18.65 14.07 0.10
N PRO A 265 19.57 13.63 0.97
CA PRO A 265 19.24 12.79 2.11
C PRO A 265 18.46 13.60 3.14
N PHE A 266 17.42 12.98 3.73
CA PHE A 266 16.65 13.63 4.79
C PHE A 266 16.17 12.68 5.89
N ILE A 267 16.33 11.36 5.72
CA ILE A 267 16.21 10.37 6.80
C ILE A 267 17.47 9.52 6.77
N LYS A 268 18.03 9.25 7.95
CA LYS A 268 19.11 8.28 8.16
C LYS A 268 18.86 7.52 9.46
N ARG A 269 18.62 6.22 9.38
CA ARG A 269 18.31 5.40 10.57
C ARG A 269 19.01 4.07 10.57
N VAL A 270 19.41 3.64 11.76
CA VAL A 270 19.80 2.26 12.03
C VAL A 270 18.54 1.49 12.44
N ILE A 271 18.29 0.37 11.79
CA ILE A 271 17.09 -0.43 11.92
C ILE A 271 17.52 -1.87 12.23
N LYS A 272 16.88 -2.49 13.22
CA LYS A 272 17.25 -3.80 13.76
C LYS A 272 16.41 -4.91 13.16
N LEU A 273 17.00 -6.10 13.03
CA LEU A 273 16.28 -7.28 12.55
C LEU A 273 15.21 -7.73 13.56
N ASP A 274 14.01 -8.02 13.07
CA ASP A 274 12.93 -8.69 13.79
C ASP A 274 12.20 -9.65 12.84
N GLU A 275 12.63 -10.91 12.81
CA GLU A 275 12.04 -11.97 11.97
C GLU A 275 10.59 -12.29 12.37
N SER A 276 10.15 -11.90 13.58
CA SER A 276 8.78 -12.13 14.05
C SER A 276 7.77 -11.15 13.45
N MET A 277 8.23 -10.09 12.78
CA MET A 277 7.35 -9.09 12.17
C MET A 277 6.34 -9.76 11.23
N PRO A 278 5.02 -9.54 11.43
CA PRO A 278 4.00 -10.24 10.67
C PRO A 278 3.95 -9.73 9.22
N LEU A 279 3.78 -10.67 8.28
CA LEU A 279 3.56 -10.39 6.86
C LEU A 279 2.07 -10.21 6.53
N ASN A 280 1.34 -9.53 7.43
CA ASN A 280 -0.05 -9.17 7.21
C ASN A 280 -0.14 -8.21 6.01
N LEU A 281 -1.22 -8.34 5.23
CA LEU A 281 -1.51 -7.45 4.10
C LEU A 281 -1.87 -6.04 4.59
N LEU A 282 -2.75 -5.99 5.60
CA LEU A 282 -3.14 -4.79 6.32
C LEU A 282 -2.16 -4.62 7.47
N HIS A 283 -1.23 -3.69 7.32
CA HIS A 283 -0.29 -3.31 8.38
C HIS A 283 -0.44 -1.82 8.67
N ASN A 284 0.09 -1.37 9.80
CA ASN A 284 -0.01 0.03 10.20
C ASN A 284 0.65 1.00 9.21
N ASP A 285 0.24 2.26 9.28
CA ASP A 285 0.73 3.37 8.45
C ASP A 285 2.22 3.70 8.63
N HIS A 286 2.83 3.29 9.74
CA HIS A 286 4.26 3.42 10.00
C HIS A 286 5.11 2.25 9.47
N VAL A 287 4.48 1.25 8.83
CA VAL A 287 5.16 0.10 8.23
C VAL A 287 5.22 0.28 6.71
N CYS A 288 6.34 -0.07 6.09
CA CYS A 288 6.54 0.02 4.65
C CYS A 288 7.15 -1.26 4.09
N ASP A 289 6.67 -1.67 2.92
CA ASP A 289 7.26 -2.74 2.12
C ASP A 289 8.08 -2.11 0.98
N ILE A 290 9.37 -2.40 0.95
CA ILE A 290 10.31 -1.85 -0.03
C ILE A 290 10.84 -3.02 -0.86
N VAL A 291 10.43 -3.07 -2.12
CA VAL A 291 10.86 -4.09 -3.08
C VAL A 291 12.18 -3.66 -3.73
N PHE A 292 13.10 -4.60 -3.91
CA PHE A 292 14.40 -4.37 -4.52
C PHE A 292 14.87 -5.61 -5.30
N ASP A 293 16.09 -5.54 -5.86
CA ASP A 293 16.68 -6.61 -6.67
C ASP A 293 15.73 -7.03 -7.81
N SER A 294 15.24 -6.02 -8.56
CA SER A 294 14.30 -6.20 -9.67
C SER A 294 13.08 -7.05 -9.31
N GLY A 295 12.50 -6.80 -8.13
CA GLY A 295 11.27 -7.50 -7.75
C GLY A 295 11.47 -8.91 -7.24
N ARG A 296 12.67 -9.27 -6.75
CA ARG A 296 12.98 -10.61 -6.23
C ARG A 296 13.11 -10.66 -4.72
N LYS A 297 13.32 -9.50 -4.09
CA LYS A 297 13.48 -9.36 -2.64
C LYS A 297 12.67 -8.18 -2.13
N MET A 298 12.28 -8.26 -0.88
CA MET A 298 11.57 -7.18 -0.20
C MET A 298 12.11 -7.03 1.22
N ILE A 299 12.09 -5.80 1.72
CA ILE A 299 12.31 -5.50 3.13
C ILE A 299 11.05 -4.83 3.67
N ARG A 300 10.54 -5.37 4.77
CA ARG A 300 9.48 -4.73 5.55
C ARG A 300 10.12 -3.93 6.67
N VAL A 301 9.80 -2.64 6.75
CA VAL A 301 10.38 -1.71 7.72
C VAL A 301 9.28 -1.12 8.58
N ASP A 302 9.39 -1.27 9.90
CA ASP A 302 8.62 -0.52 10.87
C ASP A 302 9.44 0.69 11.34
N TRP A 303 9.07 1.86 10.83
CA TRP A 303 9.74 3.13 11.12
C TRP A 303 9.48 3.64 12.54
N ASN A 304 8.42 3.16 13.20
CA ASN A 304 8.12 3.54 14.56
C ASN A 304 8.96 2.74 15.56
N GLN A 305 9.10 1.44 15.33
CA GLN A 305 9.86 0.54 16.19
C GLN A 305 11.35 0.45 15.81
N ASN A 306 11.76 1.01 14.67
CA ASN A 306 13.08 0.84 14.07
C ASN A 306 13.44 -0.64 13.92
N LYS A 307 12.49 -1.41 13.39
CA LYS A 307 12.63 -2.84 13.12
C LYS A 307 12.45 -3.14 11.65
N TYR A 308 13.10 -4.19 11.16
CA TYR A 308 12.90 -4.68 9.81
C TYR A 308 12.84 -6.20 9.76
N ARG A 309 12.21 -6.71 8.70
CA ARG A 309 12.29 -8.11 8.29
C ARG A 309 12.67 -8.19 6.82
N LEU A 310 13.65 -9.04 6.50
CA LEU A 310 13.98 -9.36 5.11
C LEU A 310 13.07 -10.47 4.61
N ILE A 311 12.65 -10.35 3.36
CA ILE A 311 11.65 -11.23 2.76
C ILE A 311 12.25 -11.76 1.47
N GLY A 312 12.46 -13.08 1.46
CA GLY A 312 13.00 -13.81 0.32
C GLY A 312 11.94 -14.07 -0.76
N LEU A 313 12.36 -14.73 -1.83
CA LEU A 313 11.54 -14.98 -3.01
C LEU A 313 10.23 -15.73 -2.69
N GLU A 314 10.31 -16.83 -1.93
CA GLU A 314 9.13 -17.66 -1.61
C GLU A 314 8.11 -16.94 -0.72
N GLU A 315 8.58 -16.20 0.28
CA GLU A 315 7.70 -15.39 1.14
C GLU A 315 7.08 -14.21 0.37
N LEU A 316 7.85 -13.57 -0.52
CA LEU A 316 7.38 -12.51 -1.40
C LEU A 316 6.33 -13.04 -2.39
N LYS A 317 6.53 -14.25 -2.92
CA LYS A 317 5.56 -14.96 -3.75
C LYS A 317 4.26 -15.26 -3.00
N SER A 318 4.35 -15.77 -1.77
CA SER A 318 3.19 -15.94 -0.88
C SER A 318 2.47 -14.61 -0.60
N HIS A 319 3.23 -13.55 -0.37
CA HIS A 319 2.69 -12.20 -0.16
C HIS A 319 1.93 -11.68 -1.39
N THR A 320 2.47 -11.88 -2.59
CA THR A 320 1.82 -11.56 -3.86
C THR A 320 0.47 -12.29 -4.00
N PHE A 321 0.40 -13.58 -3.69
CA PHE A 321 -0.87 -14.32 -3.74
C PHE A 321 -1.91 -13.76 -2.77
N LYS A 322 -1.50 -13.31 -1.57
CA LYS A 322 -2.40 -12.62 -0.63
C LYS A 322 -2.94 -11.32 -1.22
N ILE A 323 -2.08 -10.49 -1.82
CA ILE A 323 -2.51 -9.25 -2.50
C ILE A 323 -3.55 -9.58 -3.58
N ARG A 324 -3.28 -10.58 -4.43
CA ARG A 324 -4.16 -10.95 -5.55
C ARG A 324 -5.48 -11.58 -5.11
N LYS A 325 -5.49 -12.33 -4.00
CA LYS A 325 -6.73 -12.82 -3.36
C LYS A 325 -7.59 -11.65 -2.89
N CYS A 326 -6.98 -10.64 -2.28
CA CYS A 326 -7.70 -9.47 -1.77
C CYS A 326 -8.09 -8.46 -2.85
N ILE A 327 -7.31 -8.38 -3.94
CA ILE A 327 -7.52 -7.49 -5.08
C ILE A 327 -7.54 -8.33 -6.38
N PRO A 328 -8.69 -8.91 -6.73
CA PRO A 328 -8.77 -9.77 -7.91
C PRO A 328 -8.53 -8.97 -9.20
N GLU A 329 -7.46 -9.32 -9.92
CA GLU A 329 -7.13 -8.76 -11.23
C GLU A 329 -7.87 -9.51 -12.36
N LYS A 330 -8.05 -8.85 -13.52
CA LYS A 330 -8.56 -9.52 -14.73
C LYS A 330 -7.49 -10.50 -15.24
N LYS A 331 -7.89 -11.75 -15.50
CA LYS A 331 -7.00 -12.84 -15.92
C LYS A 331 -6.82 -12.89 -17.44
N TYR A 332 -6.10 -11.92 -18.01
CA TYR A 332 -5.63 -12.01 -19.38
C TYR A 332 -4.11 -12.06 -19.37
N ASP A 333 -3.57 -13.27 -19.48
CA ASP A 333 -2.13 -13.52 -19.53
C ASP A 333 -1.57 -13.05 -20.88
N GLU A 334 -1.26 -11.77 -21.01
CA GLU A 334 -0.65 -11.22 -22.21
C GLU A 334 0.86 -11.51 -22.18
N LEU A 335 1.28 -12.47 -23.00
CA LEU A 335 2.66 -12.93 -23.09
C LEU A 335 3.39 -12.26 -24.26
N TYR A 336 4.54 -11.67 -23.98
CA TYR A 336 5.42 -11.08 -24.99
C TYR A 336 6.79 -11.73 -24.94
N ASP A 337 7.34 -12.01 -26.11
CA ASP A 337 8.74 -12.35 -26.28
C ASP A 337 9.56 -11.06 -26.22
N LEU A 338 10.57 -11.00 -25.36
CA LEU A 338 11.37 -9.80 -25.21
C LEU A 338 12.51 -9.73 -26.21
N HIS A 339 12.82 -10.83 -26.92
CA HIS A 339 13.95 -10.89 -27.86
C HIS A 339 15.27 -10.38 -27.26
N VAL A 340 15.49 -10.64 -25.96
CA VAL A 340 16.70 -10.31 -25.22
C VAL A 340 17.62 -11.52 -25.22
N ASN A 341 18.84 -11.35 -25.73
CA ASN A 341 19.84 -12.41 -25.71
C ASN A 341 20.61 -12.39 -24.38
N LEU A 342 20.50 -13.48 -23.62
CA LEU A 342 21.27 -13.69 -22.41
C LEU A 342 22.49 -14.58 -22.70
N SER A 343 23.55 -14.39 -21.91
CA SER A 343 24.74 -15.24 -21.94
C SER A 343 24.41 -16.68 -21.52
N ARG A 344 23.50 -16.83 -20.56
CA ARG A 344 22.96 -18.10 -20.08
C ARG A 344 21.49 -17.97 -19.74
N TYR A 345 20.71 -18.94 -20.18
CA TYR A 345 19.29 -19.06 -19.85
C TYR A 345 19.12 -19.95 -18.63
N TYR A 346 19.27 -19.36 -17.44
CA TYR A 346 18.80 -19.99 -16.21
C TYR A 346 17.34 -19.64 -16.00
N PRO A 347 16.50 -20.58 -15.52
CA PRO A 347 15.17 -20.25 -15.07
C PRO A 347 15.23 -19.25 -13.91
N GLN A 348 14.80 -18.01 -14.15
CA GLN A 348 14.74 -16.93 -13.16
C GLN A 348 13.53 -16.04 -13.44
N GLY A 349 12.98 -15.41 -12.40
CA GLY A 349 11.83 -14.52 -12.53
C GLY A 349 11.93 -13.25 -11.70
N SER A 350 11.36 -12.17 -12.22
CA SER A 350 11.24 -10.86 -11.60
C SER A 350 9.78 -10.42 -11.63
N LEU A 351 9.25 -10.03 -10.48
CA LEU A 351 7.87 -9.54 -10.39
C LEU A 351 7.88 -8.05 -10.05
N LEU A 352 7.45 -7.23 -11.01
CA LEU A 352 7.44 -5.78 -10.91
C LEU A 352 6.00 -5.25 -10.87
N ASP A 353 5.82 -4.03 -10.35
CA ASP A 353 4.55 -3.31 -10.39
C ASP A 353 4.59 -2.31 -11.55
N LEU A 354 3.62 -2.42 -12.46
CA LEU A 354 3.43 -1.54 -13.61
C LEU A 354 2.08 -0.85 -13.46
N ASN A 355 2.07 0.38 -12.95
CA ASN A 355 0.87 1.22 -12.82
C ASN A 355 -0.32 0.47 -12.17
N GLY A 356 -0.06 -0.31 -11.11
CA GLY A 356 -1.10 -1.06 -10.42
C GLY A 356 -1.47 -2.40 -11.07
N GLU A 357 -0.60 -2.97 -11.91
CA GLU A 357 -0.73 -4.35 -12.41
C GLU A 357 0.60 -5.08 -12.20
N PHE A 358 0.54 -6.36 -11.88
CA PHE A 358 1.75 -7.16 -11.79
C PHE A 358 2.31 -7.46 -13.20
N LEU A 359 3.62 -7.31 -13.33
CA LEU A 359 4.40 -7.66 -14.50
C LEU A 359 5.40 -8.75 -14.11
N LEU A 360 5.30 -9.92 -14.72
CA LEU A 360 6.28 -10.99 -14.54
C LEU A 360 7.24 -10.98 -15.72
N ILE A 361 8.53 -10.81 -15.44
CA ILE A 361 9.61 -10.99 -16.39
C ILE A 361 10.27 -12.32 -16.04
N SER A 362 10.46 -13.21 -17.01
CA SER A 362 11.07 -14.50 -16.75
C SER A 362 11.82 -15.04 -17.95
N THR A 363 12.73 -15.96 -17.68
CA THR A 363 13.52 -16.68 -18.66
C THR A 363 13.19 -18.16 -18.59
N ASN A 364 12.96 -18.79 -19.74
CA ASN A 364 12.98 -20.24 -19.85
C ASN A 364 14.33 -20.68 -20.45
N SER A 365 14.48 -21.94 -20.85
CA SER A 365 15.71 -22.50 -21.41
C SER A 365 16.13 -21.89 -22.77
N GLU A 366 15.27 -21.14 -23.44
CA GLU A 366 15.48 -20.68 -24.82
C GLU A 366 15.39 -19.16 -24.97
N LYS A 367 14.57 -18.50 -24.14
CA LYS A 367 14.21 -17.10 -24.32
C LYS A 367 13.76 -16.40 -23.04
N MET A 368 13.75 -15.08 -23.12
CA MET A 368 13.21 -14.18 -22.11
C MET A 368 11.85 -13.64 -22.56
N PHE A 369 10.88 -13.63 -21.66
CA PHE A 369 9.53 -13.17 -21.92
C PHE A 369 9.02 -12.28 -20.79
N CYS A 370 8.00 -11.48 -21.09
CA CYS A 370 7.21 -10.81 -20.06
C CYS A 370 5.74 -11.19 -20.14
N CYS A 371 5.09 -11.26 -18.98
CA CYS A 371 3.67 -11.51 -18.85
C CYS A 371 3.04 -10.36 -18.08
N LEU A 372 2.10 -9.66 -18.72
CA LEU A 372 1.24 -8.70 -18.03
C LEU A 372 0.12 -9.45 -17.32
N SER A 373 -0.24 -8.98 -16.13
CA SER A 373 -1.30 -9.57 -15.29
C SER A 373 -1.19 -11.10 -15.13
N PRO A 374 -0.01 -11.63 -14.78
CA PRO A 374 0.26 -13.07 -14.80
C PRO A 374 -0.68 -13.84 -13.87
N SER A 375 -1.17 -14.98 -14.33
CA SER A 375 -1.95 -15.91 -13.53
C SER A 375 -1.12 -16.53 -12.40
N ASP A 376 -1.80 -17.00 -11.35
CA ASP A 376 -1.11 -17.58 -10.18
C ASP A 376 -0.28 -18.81 -10.59
N ALA A 377 -0.77 -19.61 -11.55
CA ALA A 377 -0.03 -20.72 -12.13
C ALA A 377 1.24 -20.27 -12.87
N ARG A 378 1.23 -19.11 -13.52
CA ARG A 378 2.44 -18.56 -14.16
C ARG A 378 3.44 -18.05 -13.15
N ILE A 379 2.98 -17.32 -12.13
CA ILE A 379 3.85 -16.89 -11.02
C ILE A 379 4.46 -18.13 -10.37
N GLU A 380 3.64 -19.15 -10.07
CA GLU A 380 4.10 -20.41 -9.48
C GLU A 380 5.20 -21.05 -10.32
N ARG A 381 4.97 -21.14 -11.63
CA ARG A 381 5.87 -21.80 -12.56
C ARG A 381 7.14 -21.03 -12.87
N PHE A 382 7.12 -19.69 -12.91
CA PHE A 382 8.18 -18.89 -13.54
C PHE A 382 8.82 -17.84 -12.62
N TYR A 383 8.23 -17.58 -11.45
CA TYR A 383 8.82 -16.70 -10.44
C TYR A 383 9.63 -17.53 -9.43
N HIS A 384 10.80 -18.00 -9.89
CA HIS A 384 11.74 -18.78 -9.10
C HIS A 384 13.19 -18.33 -9.40
N GLY A 385 14.17 -18.83 -8.66
CA GLY A 385 15.60 -18.68 -8.96
C GLY A 385 16.29 -17.47 -8.31
N SER A 386 17.51 -17.69 -7.83
CA SER A 386 18.38 -16.68 -7.22
C SER A 386 19.59 -16.30 -8.09
N HIS A 387 19.76 -16.96 -9.24
CA HIS A 387 20.76 -16.58 -10.23
C HIS A 387 20.23 -15.37 -10.98
N CYS A 388 20.98 -14.26 -10.97
CA CYS A 388 20.61 -13.01 -11.61
C CYS A 388 21.53 -12.80 -12.81
N GLU A 389 21.04 -13.10 -14.01
CA GLU A 389 21.71 -12.75 -15.27
C GLU A 389 21.17 -11.44 -15.87
N TYR A 390 20.11 -10.88 -15.26
CA TYR A 390 19.56 -9.59 -15.64
C TYR A 390 19.02 -8.77 -14.45
N LEU A 391 19.12 -7.45 -14.59
CA LEU A 391 18.40 -6.47 -13.77
C LEU A 391 17.27 -5.90 -14.62
N ALA A 392 16.09 -5.77 -14.04
CA ALA A 392 14.93 -5.17 -14.67
C ALA A 392 14.35 -4.02 -13.84
N THR A 393 13.85 -3.01 -14.53
CA THR A 393 13.02 -1.94 -13.97
C THR A 393 11.97 -1.51 -14.99
N VAL A 394 10.96 -0.76 -14.54
CA VAL A 394 9.87 -0.26 -15.36
C VAL A 394 9.83 1.26 -15.28
N LEU A 395 9.50 1.87 -16.41
CA LEU A 395 9.21 3.30 -16.50
C LEU A 395 8.12 3.50 -17.56
N ASP A 396 7.00 4.10 -17.13
CA ASP A 396 5.78 4.25 -17.92
C ASP A 396 5.29 2.92 -18.51
N ASN A 397 5.23 2.80 -19.83
CA ASN A 397 4.82 1.60 -20.59
C ASN A 397 6.03 0.83 -21.14
N LYS A 398 7.21 1.03 -20.57
CA LYS A 398 8.47 0.43 -21.04
C LYS A 398 9.16 -0.36 -19.95
N ILE A 399 9.72 -1.49 -20.36
CA ILE A 399 10.53 -2.37 -19.53
C ILE A 399 11.98 -2.18 -19.93
N TYR A 400 12.85 -1.97 -18.94
CA TYR A 400 14.28 -1.82 -19.14
C TYR A 400 15.01 -2.99 -18.50
N ILE A 401 15.85 -3.66 -19.28
CA ILE A 401 16.56 -4.87 -18.87
C ILE A 401 18.05 -4.68 -19.13
N MET A 402 18.85 -4.71 -18.06
CA MET A 402 20.31 -4.74 -18.13
C MET A 402 20.78 -6.18 -17.99
N THR A 403 21.53 -6.68 -18.96
CA THR A 403 22.08 -8.05 -18.96
C THR A 403 23.46 -8.11 -18.32
N SER A 404 23.93 -9.32 -18.00
CA SER A 404 25.31 -9.59 -17.56
C SER A 404 26.39 -9.23 -18.59
N SER A 405 26.01 -9.03 -19.86
CA SER A 405 26.88 -8.50 -20.92
C SER A 405 26.95 -6.96 -20.97
N HIS A 406 26.38 -6.26 -19.99
CA HIS A 406 26.30 -4.78 -19.94
C HIS A 406 25.52 -4.14 -21.11
N GLU A 407 24.52 -4.86 -21.60
CA GLU A 407 23.62 -4.39 -22.65
C GLU A 407 22.27 -4.02 -22.04
N LEU A 408 21.78 -2.83 -22.38
CA LEU A 408 20.46 -2.36 -21.98
C LEU A 408 19.47 -2.61 -23.10
N PHE A 409 18.40 -3.33 -22.77
CA PHE A 409 17.26 -3.54 -23.65
C PHE A 409 16.08 -2.71 -23.17
N GLU A 410 15.43 -2.00 -24.09
CA GLU A 410 14.15 -1.34 -23.89
C GLU A 410 13.09 -2.13 -24.63
N PHE A 411 12.09 -2.63 -23.92
CA PHE A 411 10.89 -3.21 -24.50
C PHE A 411 9.71 -2.24 -24.31
N ASN A 412 9.07 -1.85 -25.39
CA ASN A 412 7.88 -1.00 -25.37
C ASN A 412 6.63 -1.88 -25.51
N ILE A 413 5.81 -1.90 -24.45
CA ILE A 413 4.64 -2.78 -24.32
C ILE A 413 3.62 -2.51 -25.43
N ASP A 414 3.30 -1.23 -25.68
CA ASP A 414 2.28 -0.85 -26.67
C ASP A 414 2.66 -1.26 -28.10
N SER A 415 3.94 -1.16 -28.43
CA SER A 415 4.44 -1.49 -29.77
C SER A 415 4.90 -2.95 -29.93
N GLY A 416 5.12 -3.67 -28.82
CA GLY A 416 5.73 -4.99 -28.81
C GLY A 416 7.18 -5.03 -29.34
N LYS A 417 7.88 -3.90 -29.37
CA LYS A 417 9.23 -3.78 -29.96
C LYS A 417 10.32 -3.69 -28.89
N THR A 418 11.43 -4.37 -29.16
CA THR A 418 12.66 -4.31 -28.37
C THR A 418 13.74 -3.50 -29.09
N GLN A 419 14.44 -2.65 -28.34
CA GLN A 419 15.63 -1.95 -28.80
C GLN A 419 16.80 -2.24 -27.86
N LYS A 420 18.01 -2.29 -28.40
CA LYS A 420 19.24 -2.60 -27.69
C LYS A 420 20.18 -1.40 -27.67
N PHE A 421 20.78 -1.14 -26.52
CA PHE A 421 21.72 -0.07 -26.28
C PHE A 421 22.95 -0.59 -25.55
N THR A 422 24.13 -0.37 -26.11
CA THR A 422 25.39 -0.82 -25.50
C THR A 422 25.91 0.24 -24.53
N ARG A 423 26.36 -0.19 -23.35
CA ARG A 423 27.15 0.66 -22.44
C ARG A 423 28.60 0.19 -22.47
N LYS A 424 29.56 1.13 -22.48
CA LYS A 424 30.95 0.81 -22.17
C LYS A 424 31.10 0.72 -20.65
N GLY A 425 31.52 -0.41 -20.12
CA GLY A 425 31.79 -0.56 -18.70
C GLY A 425 32.36 -1.94 -18.35
N GLU A 426 33.21 -1.96 -17.33
CA GLU A 426 33.90 -3.16 -16.81
C GLU A 426 33.48 -3.43 -15.35
N ALA A 427 32.24 -3.11 -15.00
CA ALA A 427 31.73 -3.34 -13.65
C ALA A 427 31.41 -4.82 -13.47
N GLU A 428 31.59 -5.40 -12.28
CA GLU A 428 31.02 -6.72 -12.04
C GLU A 428 29.49 -6.63 -12.02
N PHE A 429 28.81 -7.51 -12.75
CA PHE A 429 27.35 -7.45 -12.88
C PHE A 429 26.61 -7.55 -11.53
N ARG A 430 27.17 -8.30 -10.56
CA ARG A 430 26.61 -8.47 -9.22
C ARG A 430 26.67 -7.19 -8.36
N ASP A 431 27.44 -6.21 -8.80
CA ASP A 431 27.61 -4.93 -8.13
C ASP A 431 26.76 -3.82 -8.77
N LEU A 432 25.97 -4.17 -9.77
CA LEU A 432 25.08 -3.26 -10.45
C LEU A 432 23.67 -3.24 -9.83
N PHE A 433 23.08 -2.04 -9.77
CA PHE A 433 21.65 -1.84 -9.53
C PHE A 433 21.04 -1.04 -10.67
N LEU A 434 19.82 -1.40 -11.08
CA LEU A 434 19.07 -0.72 -12.12
C LEU A 434 17.78 -0.14 -11.53
N ILE A 435 17.61 1.18 -11.62
CA ILE A 435 16.43 1.87 -11.09
C ILE A 435 15.88 2.86 -12.13
N SER A 436 14.59 3.15 -12.06
CA SER A 436 13.97 4.20 -12.87
C SER A 436 13.91 5.53 -12.12
N LYS A 437 13.84 6.61 -12.89
CA LYS A 437 13.64 7.99 -12.42
C LYS A 437 12.49 8.62 -13.21
N PRO A 438 11.23 8.37 -12.78
CA PRO A 438 10.04 8.75 -13.55
C PRO A 438 9.95 10.23 -13.88
N GLU A 439 10.32 11.09 -12.94
CA GLU A 439 10.21 12.54 -13.10
C GLU A 439 11.21 13.16 -14.11
N GLN A 440 12.19 12.40 -14.61
CA GLN A 440 13.17 12.89 -15.58
C GLN A 440 13.31 12.03 -16.83
N ASP A 441 12.45 11.02 -17.03
CA ASP A 441 12.57 10.06 -18.13
C ASP A 441 13.97 9.42 -18.21
N LYS A 442 14.47 8.95 -17.07
CA LYS A 442 15.84 8.43 -16.92
C LYS A 442 15.84 7.03 -16.31
N ILE A 443 16.78 6.21 -16.75
CA ILE A 443 17.13 4.93 -16.12
C ILE A 443 18.54 5.07 -15.57
N MET A 444 18.72 4.73 -14.30
CA MET A 444 20.00 4.85 -13.62
C MET A 444 20.60 3.47 -13.39
N LEU A 445 21.87 3.36 -13.71
CA LEU A 445 22.70 2.20 -13.46
C LEU A 445 23.74 2.58 -12.41
N ILE A 446 23.70 1.90 -11.29
CA ILE A 446 24.53 2.19 -10.13
C ILE A 446 25.55 1.08 -9.97
N ASP A 447 26.83 1.42 -9.96
CA ASP A 447 27.93 0.51 -9.65
C ASP A 447 28.36 0.74 -8.20
N LYS A 448 28.03 -0.21 -7.32
CA LYS A 448 28.35 -0.09 -5.89
C LYS A 448 29.84 -0.34 -5.58
N SER A 449 30.57 -0.99 -6.48
CA SER A 449 32.01 -1.27 -6.29
C SER A 449 32.86 -0.04 -6.59
N LYS A 450 32.46 0.74 -7.60
CA LYS A 450 33.15 1.97 -8.03
C LYS A 450 32.49 3.24 -7.50
N GLU A 451 31.36 3.12 -6.81
CA GLU A 451 30.51 4.24 -6.37
C GLU A 451 30.04 5.15 -7.55
N ILE A 452 30.01 4.64 -8.78
CA ILE A 452 29.64 5.42 -9.97
C ILE A 452 28.17 5.25 -10.28
N VAL A 453 27.55 6.34 -10.74
CA VAL A 453 26.17 6.36 -11.24
C VAL A 453 26.17 6.85 -12.67
N ASP A 454 25.72 5.99 -13.57
CA ASP A 454 25.46 6.33 -14.96
C ASP A 454 23.96 6.44 -15.22
N CYS A 455 23.59 7.26 -16.19
CA CYS A 455 22.21 7.50 -16.55
C CYS A 455 22.00 7.29 -18.05
N PHE A 456 21.01 6.47 -18.37
CA PHE A 456 20.44 6.37 -19.71
C PHE A 456 19.24 7.32 -19.82
N ASN A 457 19.32 8.28 -20.75
CA ASN A 457 18.23 9.19 -21.04
C ASN A 457 17.27 8.55 -22.05
N VAL A 458 16.02 8.34 -21.62
CA VAL A 458 15.01 7.61 -22.42
C VAL A 458 14.58 8.37 -23.67
N ARG A 459 14.73 9.71 -23.69
CA ARG A 459 14.38 10.54 -24.84
C ARG A 459 15.48 10.57 -25.87
N THR A 460 16.72 10.83 -25.45
CA THR A 460 17.87 10.92 -26.36
C THR A 460 18.45 9.56 -26.73
N LYS A 461 18.13 8.51 -25.96
CA LYS A 461 18.67 7.15 -26.12
C LYS A 461 20.18 7.05 -25.91
N GLU A 462 20.71 7.91 -25.05
CA GLU A 462 22.15 8.02 -24.80
C GLU A 462 22.49 7.79 -23.33
N TRP A 463 23.66 7.19 -23.13
CA TRP A 463 24.31 7.08 -21.82
C TRP A 463 25.10 8.33 -21.50
N SER A 464 25.02 8.77 -20.26
CA SER A 464 25.79 9.89 -19.72
C SER A 464 26.20 9.61 -18.28
N PRO A 465 27.39 10.03 -17.85
CA PRO A 465 27.75 10.03 -16.44
C PRO A 465 26.75 10.89 -15.66
N PHE A 466 26.22 10.35 -14.56
CA PHE A 466 25.31 11.10 -13.69
C PHE A 466 26.03 11.65 -12.46
N GLY A 467 26.91 10.84 -11.85
CA GLY A 467 27.69 11.28 -10.70
C GLY A 467 28.40 10.15 -9.98
N ILE A 468 28.92 10.47 -8.79
CA ILE A 468 29.57 9.53 -7.88
C ILE A 468 28.79 9.55 -6.56
N MET A 469 28.52 8.37 -5.99
CA MET A 469 27.90 8.21 -4.67
C MET A 469 28.96 8.30 -3.59
N VAL A 470 29.21 9.51 -3.09
CA VAL A 470 30.07 9.67 -1.92
C VAL A 470 29.27 9.29 -0.67
N ASN A 471 29.60 8.15 -0.08
CA ASN A 471 28.87 7.60 1.06
C ASN A 471 29.71 7.54 2.35
N ASN A 472 30.91 8.13 2.30
CA ASN A 472 31.94 7.97 3.30
C ASN A 472 32.05 9.22 4.17
N PHE A 473 31.62 9.13 5.43
CA PHE A 473 31.98 10.10 6.46
C PHE A 473 32.66 9.37 7.62
N THR A 474 33.99 9.38 7.63
CA THR A 474 34.81 8.85 8.72
C THR A 474 35.05 9.94 9.76
N SER A 475 34.21 9.95 10.79
CA SER A 475 34.48 10.73 12.00
C SER A 475 35.64 10.07 12.77
N THR A 476 36.83 10.68 12.66
CA THR A 476 38.03 10.49 13.51
C THR A 476 38.56 9.07 13.78
N GLY A 477 39.75 8.79 13.23
CA GLY A 477 40.81 8.01 13.88
C GLY A 477 40.68 6.48 13.98
N ASN A 478 39.47 5.92 14.03
CA ASN A 478 39.28 4.48 14.08
C ASN A 478 38.86 3.95 12.71
N GLN A 479 39.60 2.96 12.21
CA GLN A 479 39.27 2.15 11.03
C GLN A 479 37.93 1.43 11.24
N ARG A 480 36.80 2.14 11.14
CA ARG A 480 35.50 1.50 11.01
C ARG A 480 35.43 0.92 9.60
N LYS A 481 35.17 -0.39 9.54
CA LYS A 481 34.90 -1.13 8.32
C LYS A 481 33.83 -0.38 7.51
N LEU A 482 34.09 -0.16 6.21
CA LEU A 482 33.14 0.50 5.33
C LEU A 482 31.82 -0.29 5.33
N ASN A 483 30.70 0.40 5.54
CA ASN A 483 29.37 -0.21 5.47
C ASN A 483 29.16 -0.74 4.04
N LYS A 484 28.69 -1.98 3.91
CA LYS A 484 28.49 -2.61 2.60
C LYS A 484 27.11 -2.23 2.06
N LEU A 485 27.07 -1.65 0.85
CA LEU A 485 25.80 -1.30 0.21
C LEU A 485 25.05 -2.58 -0.19
N LEU A 486 23.89 -2.82 0.45
CA LEU A 486 23.01 -3.95 0.17
C LEU A 486 22.20 -3.70 -1.10
N THR A 487 21.55 -2.52 -1.17
CA THR A 487 20.73 -2.14 -2.31
C THR A 487 20.55 -0.63 -2.41
N PHE A 488 20.37 -0.16 -3.64
CA PHE A 488 19.83 1.15 -3.96
C PHE A 488 18.56 0.94 -4.78
N THR A 489 17.41 1.34 -4.26
CA THR A 489 16.11 1.18 -4.94
C THR A 489 15.29 2.46 -4.87
N SER A 490 14.20 2.49 -5.63
CA SER A 490 13.14 3.49 -5.48
C SER A 490 11.93 2.86 -4.81
N ALA A 491 11.30 3.58 -3.89
CA ALA A 491 10.08 3.11 -3.24
C ALA A 491 9.14 4.27 -2.93
N PHE A 492 7.85 3.95 -2.90
CA PHE A 492 6.87 4.85 -2.35
C PHE A 492 6.82 4.71 -0.83
N LEU A 493 7.02 5.82 -0.13
CA LEU A 493 6.94 5.88 1.33
C LEU A 493 5.79 6.81 1.72
N PRO A 494 4.77 6.33 2.47
CA PRO A 494 3.62 7.15 2.81
C PRO A 494 4.02 8.43 3.55
N ILE A 495 3.33 9.53 3.24
CA ILE A 495 3.68 10.86 3.80
C ILE A 495 3.63 10.86 5.33
N ASN A 496 2.68 10.14 5.92
CA ASN A 496 2.55 10.04 7.38
C ASN A 496 3.76 9.34 8.01
N THR A 497 4.26 8.28 7.38
CA THR A 497 5.51 7.60 7.77
C THR A 497 6.70 8.55 7.71
N ILE A 498 6.82 9.32 6.63
CA ILE A 498 7.91 10.27 6.44
C ILE A 498 7.85 11.42 7.46
N ARG A 499 6.67 11.99 7.68
CA ARG A 499 6.46 13.06 8.66
C ARG A 499 6.74 12.61 10.08
N SER A 500 6.31 11.42 10.47
CA SER A 500 6.60 10.87 11.80
C SER A 500 8.12 10.69 11.98
N CYS A 501 8.84 10.32 10.91
CA CYS A 501 10.29 10.22 10.94
C CYS A 501 10.97 11.57 11.18
N ILE A 502 10.59 12.59 10.40
CA ILE A 502 11.17 13.95 10.49
C ILE A 502 10.85 14.62 11.84
N LYS A 503 9.62 14.48 12.35
CA LYS A 503 9.24 15.06 13.65
C LYS A 503 10.07 14.50 14.81
N ARG A 504 10.44 13.21 14.76
CA ARG A 504 11.26 12.57 15.79
C ARG A 504 12.70 13.06 15.77
N GLU A 505 13.27 13.34 14.60
CA GLU A 505 14.62 13.90 14.48
C GLU A 505 14.73 15.35 15.00
N ARG A 506 13.61 16.08 15.06
CA ARG A 506 13.54 17.45 15.59
C ARG A 506 13.27 17.55 17.10
N LYS A 507 13.04 16.43 17.81
CA LYS A 507 13.01 16.50 19.27
C LYS A 507 14.43 16.78 19.76
N PRO A 508 14.68 17.90 20.47
CA PRO A 508 15.97 18.10 21.10
C PRO A 508 16.19 16.94 22.08
N VAL A 509 17.41 16.43 22.11
CA VAL A 509 17.87 15.64 23.25
C VAL A 509 17.81 16.59 24.44
N GLU A 510 16.84 16.38 25.33
CA GLU A 510 16.83 17.02 26.66
C GLU A 510 17.92 16.42 27.55
#